data_AF-A0A9X4AP34-F1
#
_entry.id   AF-A0A9X4AP34-F1
#
_cell.length_a   1.000
_cell.length_b   1.000
_cell.length_c   1.000
_cell.angle_alpha   90.00
_cell.angle_beta   90.00
_cell.angle_gamma   90.00
#
_symmetry.space_group_name_H-M   'P 1'
#
loop_
_entity.id
_entity.type
_entity.pdbx_description
1 polymer ?
#
loop_
_entity_poly.entity_id
_entity_poly.type
_entity_poly.pdbx_seq_one_letter_code
_entity_poly.pdbx_strand_id
1 'polypeptide(L)'
;MKTSPFVFVLLSMSALVLGCEEETEDVVYSCDNPDIGHFDSKGNPDPCHLEEKGQQQSICRGGCEEVSLEFDRMIVALWIGPEGREPACPKEAPKAVFNGYAGLTAPNTCAPCQCSEPSCVLPSVSATAGDACAGSVVGAVEPPPSWEGGCLEGPSLEPGMFSSVQIGAVGTAGCELVEDPLPTPHFAYAWPAQWAEAARACAAEEEEGAPACAGAPCVRGIEELPSGFRRCLRYPEGTEENEVQACPAAFPERHVFYAGLSDTRECAACSCAPPVDGICIAAVSAFQDASCGGAPMPIFQNAAVGLNSPACYDTSMPLALGSISAAWLAEEPGSCVVTGGEASGEAVPTDPSVFCCEALVIPAE
;
A
#
# COMPACT_ATOMS: atom_id res chain seq x y z
N MET A 1 40.54 -28.54 -45.11
CA MET A 1 40.09 -29.93 -45.32
C MET A 1 38.65 -30.04 -44.83
N LYS A 2 37.79 -30.73 -45.61
CA LYS A 2 36.31 -30.87 -45.54
C LYS A 2 35.54 -29.63 -46.02
N THR A 3 35.21 -29.45 -47.30
CA THR A 3 34.38 -30.19 -48.29
C THR A 3 32.86 -30.19 -48.02
N SER A 4 32.18 -29.43 -48.91
CA SER A 4 30.77 -29.39 -49.38
C SER A 4 29.98 -30.71 -49.41
N PRO A 5 28.63 -30.71 -49.56
CA PRO A 5 27.95 -30.44 -50.86
C PRO A 5 26.64 -29.61 -50.75
N PHE A 6 26.26 -28.74 -51.70
CA PHE A 6 25.64 -28.99 -53.03
C PHE A 6 24.39 -29.88 -53.01
N VAL A 7 23.18 -29.34 -53.28
CA VAL A 7 22.08 -30.00 -54.03
C VAL A 7 21.08 -28.96 -54.61
N PHE A 8 21.04 -28.98 -55.95
CA PHE A 8 19.95 -28.80 -56.94
C PHE A 8 18.95 -27.61 -56.98
N VAL A 9 19.09 -26.89 -58.10
CA VAL A 9 18.08 -26.22 -58.92
C VAL A 9 17.07 -27.23 -59.52
N LEU A 10 15.77 -26.88 -59.63
CA LEU A 10 14.95 -27.13 -60.84
C LEU A 10 13.54 -26.49 -60.81
N LEU A 11 13.33 -25.70 -61.87
CA LEU A 11 12.14 -25.32 -62.66
C LEU A 11 10.69 -25.29 -62.13
N SER A 12 10.07 -24.15 -62.48
CA SER A 12 8.68 -23.84 -62.81
C SER A 12 7.66 -24.98 -63.00
N MET A 13 6.46 -24.75 -62.44
CA MET A 13 5.22 -25.06 -63.16
C MET A 13 4.15 -24.00 -62.87
N SER A 14 3.80 -23.25 -63.91
CA SER A 14 2.62 -22.39 -63.97
C SER A 14 1.36 -23.27 -64.04
N ALA A 15 0.43 -23.07 -63.12
CA ALA A 15 -0.95 -23.51 -63.26
C ALA A 15 -1.83 -22.26 -63.37
N LEU A 16 -2.21 -21.97 -64.63
CA LEU A 16 -3.36 -21.12 -64.95
C LEU A 16 -4.62 -21.82 -64.43
N VAL A 17 -5.24 -21.26 -63.40
CA VAL A 17 -6.66 -21.49 -63.12
C VAL A 17 -7.39 -20.25 -63.59
N LEU A 18 -7.97 -20.36 -64.79
CA LEU A 18 -9.10 -19.56 -65.23
C LEU A 18 -10.28 -19.90 -64.29
N GLY A 19 -10.43 -19.12 -63.22
CA GLY A 19 -11.64 -19.08 -62.42
C GLY A 19 -12.44 -17.87 -62.88
N CYS A 20 -13.63 -18.13 -63.41
CA CYS A 20 -14.55 -17.12 -63.91
C CYS A 20 -14.81 -16.04 -62.86
N GLU A 21 -14.61 -14.82 -63.31
CA GLU A 21 -15.18 -13.58 -62.80
C GLU A 21 -16.70 -13.75 -62.75
N GLU A 22 -17.24 -13.94 -61.55
CA GLU A 22 -18.64 -13.67 -61.25
C GLU A 22 -18.61 -12.51 -60.25
N GLU A 23 -18.56 -11.29 -60.80
CA GLU A 23 -18.90 -10.08 -60.06
C GLU A 23 -20.35 -10.21 -59.63
N THR A 24 -20.60 -10.79 -58.47
CA THR A 24 -21.78 -10.44 -57.70
C THR A 24 -21.44 -9.12 -57.03
N GLU A 25 -21.78 -8.01 -57.70
CA GLU A 25 -22.12 -6.79 -57.00
C GLU A 25 -23.21 -7.16 -55.98
N ASP A 26 -22.80 -7.44 -54.75
CA ASP A 26 -23.70 -7.29 -53.61
C ASP A 26 -24.00 -5.79 -53.55
N VAL A 27 -25.04 -5.38 -54.28
CA VAL A 27 -25.65 -4.07 -54.16
C VAL A 27 -26.32 -4.05 -52.79
N VAL A 28 -25.52 -3.73 -51.76
CA VAL A 28 -26.02 -3.28 -50.48
C VAL A 28 -26.64 -1.91 -50.76
N TYR A 29 -27.98 -1.87 -50.78
CA TYR A 29 -28.71 -0.61 -50.80
C TYR A 29 -28.44 0.11 -49.48
N SER A 30 -27.58 1.13 -49.49
CA SER A 30 -27.57 2.14 -48.43
C SER A 30 -28.67 3.14 -48.75
N CYS A 31 -29.62 3.29 -47.83
CA CYS A 31 -30.68 4.29 -47.95
C CYS A 31 -30.13 5.67 -47.60
N ASP A 32 -29.22 6.22 -48.42
CA ASP A 32 -28.71 7.58 -48.23
C ASP A 32 -29.31 8.61 -49.20
N ASN A 33 -30.29 8.22 -50.05
CA ASN A 33 -31.09 9.20 -50.80
C ASN A 33 -32.34 8.55 -51.46
N PRO A 34 -33.57 8.71 -50.92
CA PRO A 34 -34.76 8.33 -51.64
C PRO A 34 -35.28 9.52 -52.47
N ASP A 35 -35.09 9.47 -53.78
CA ASP A 35 -35.82 10.35 -54.72
C ASP A 35 -37.32 9.99 -54.71
N ILE A 36 -38.16 11.03 -54.72
CA ILE A 36 -39.63 10.93 -54.76
C ILE A 36 -40.07 10.24 -56.07
N GLY A 37 -40.71 9.06 -55.96
CA GLY A 37 -41.58 8.53 -57.02
C GLY A 37 -41.29 7.15 -57.61
N HIS A 38 -40.60 6.24 -56.91
CA HIS A 38 -40.30 4.91 -57.45
C HIS A 38 -41.38 3.86 -57.14
N PHE A 39 -41.96 3.30 -58.21
CA PHE A 39 -42.69 2.04 -58.19
C PHE A 39 -41.72 0.90 -58.55
N ASP A 40 -42.03 -0.33 -58.14
CA ASP A 40 -41.28 -1.50 -58.58
C ASP A 40 -41.40 -1.72 -60.10
N SER A 41 -40.63 -2.66 -60.64
CA SER A 41 -40.65 -3.01 -62.07
C SER A 41 -41.99 -3.57 -62.58
N LYS A 42 -42.99 -3.70 -61.70
CA LYS A 42 -44.36 -4.13 -61.99
C LYS A 42 -45.39 -3.01 -61.74
N GLY A 43 -44.94 -1.80 -61.38
CA GLY A 43 -45.79 -0.64 -61.15
C GLY A 43 -46.48 -0.60 -59.78
N ASN A 44 -46.00 -1.36 -58.79
CA ASN A 44 -46.52 -1.31 -57.41
C ASN A 44 -45.68 -0.39 -56.52
N PRO A 45 -46.30 0.35 -55.57
CA PRO A 45 -45.56 1.16 -54.61
C PRO A 45 -44.73 0.30 -53.66
N ASP A 46 -43.58 0.84 -53.24
CA ASP A 46 -42.57 0.21 -52.39
C ASP A 46 -43.16 -0.39 -51.08
N PRO A 47 -42.87 -1.66 -50.74
CA PRO A 47 -43.26 -2.32 -49.48
C PRO A 47 -42.86 -1.59 -48.19
N CYS A 48 -41.92 -0.65 -48.24
CA CYS A 48 -41.55 0.21 -47.12
C CYS A 48 -42.58 1.32 -46.80
N HIS A 49 -43.65 1.45 -47.60
CA HIS A 49 -44.76 2.38 -47.37
C HIS A 49 -46.12 1.67 -47.32
N LEU A 50 -46.26 0.63 -46.50
CA LEU A 50 -47.58 0.15 -46.09
C LEU A 50 -48.11 0.96 -44.89
N GLU A 51 -48.22 2.28 -45.05
CA GLU A 51 -49.08 3.11 -44.23
C GLU A 51 -50.40 3.38 -44.97
N GLU A 52 -51.36 2.48 -44.84
CA GLU A 52 -52.76 2.89 -44.97
C GLU A 52 -53.52 2.56 -43.69
N LYS A 53 -53.93 3.64 -43.01
CA LYS A 53 -54.84 3.75 -41.86
C LYS A 53 -54.20 3.82 -40.46
N GLY A 54 -53.37 4.85 -40.26
CA GLY A 54 -53.48 5.70 -39.06
C GLY A 54 -53.34 5.01 -37.70
N GLN A 55 -52.53 3.96 -37.58
CA GLN A 55 -52.08 3.44 -36.30
C GLN A 55 -50.57 3.22 -36.36
N GLN A 56 -49.86 4.11 -35.69
CA GLN A 56 -48.45 3.98 -35.34
C GLN A 56 -48.34 2.78 -34.38
N GLN A 57 -48.18 1.57 -34.93
CA GLN A 57 -47.82 0.40 -34.13
C GLN A 57 -46.31 0.38 -33.98
N SER A 58 -45.80 1.19 -33.06
CA SER A 58 -44.52 0.89 -32.43
C SER A 58 -44.70 -0.43 -31.67
N ILE A 59 -44.01 -1.48 -32.09
CA ILE A 59 -43.92 -2.75 -31.33
C ILE A 59 -43.20 -2.50 -29.97
N CYS A 60 -42.60 -1.33 -29.79
CA CYS A 60 -42.19 -0.81 -28.49
C CYS A 60 -43.41 -0.17 -27.81
N ARG A 61 -43.97 -0.85 -26.81
CA ARG A 61 -44.98 -0.28 -25.91
C ARG A 61 -44.28 0.47 -24.77
N GLY A 62 -43.69 1.58 -25.14
CA GLY A 62 -42.90 2.49 -24.32
C GLY A 62 -42.26 3.47 -25.27
N GLY A 63 -42.38 4.77 -25.03
CA GLY A 63 -41.87 5.78 -25.96
C GLY A 63 -40.38 5.58 -26.22
N CYS A 64 -40.02 5.22 -27.44
CA CYS A 64 -38.66 5.43 -27.94
C CYS A 64 -38.49 6.93 -28.14
N GLU A 65 -38.15 7.65 -27.08
CA GLU A 65 -37.60 8.99 -27.24
C GLU A 65 -36.23 8.80 -27.90
N GLU A 66 -36.00 9.43 -29.06
CA GLU A 66 -34.74 9.37 -29.80
C GLU A 66 -33.64 10.07 -28.99
N VAL A 67 -33.08 9.36 -28.01
CA VAL A 67 -31.79 9.76 -27.44
C VAL A 67 -30.75 9.34 -28.47
N SER A 68 -30.32 10.28 -29.31
CA SER A 68 -29.12 10.11 -30.13
C SER A 68 -27.93 9.98 -29.19
N LEU A 69 -27.62 8.73 -28.83
CA LEU A 69 -26.42 8.41 -28.08
C LEU A 69 -25.29 8.35 -29.10
N GLU A 70 -24.31 9.23 -28.94
CA GLU A 70 -23.02 9.05 -29.60
C GLU A 70 -22.56 7.60 -29.36
N PHE A 71 -22.09 6.94 -30.43
CA PHE A 71 -21.94 5.48 -30.56
C PHE A 71 -21.08 4.78 -29.49
N ASP A 72 -20.42 5.54 -28.62
CA ASP A 72 -19.50 5.01 -27.62
C ASP A 72 -20.13 4.83 -26.23
N ARG A 73 -21.42 5.17 -26.04
CA ARG A 73 -22.13 5.07 -24.75
C ARG A 73 -22.92 3.78 -24.61
N MET A 74 -22.79 3.09 -23.47
CA MET A 74 -23.48 1.82 -23.20
C MET A 74 -24.58 1.99 -22.15
N ILE A 75 -25.78 1.45 -22.41
CA ILE A 75 -26.84 1.34 -21.39
C ILE A 75 -26.54 0.14 -20.48
N VAL A 76 -26.52 0.38 -19.18
CA VAL A 76 -26.24 -0.64 -18.15
C VAL A 76 -27.28 -0.61 -17.04
N ALA A 77 -27.45 -1.75 -16.38
CA ALA A 77 -28.09 -1.86 -15.08
C ALA A 77 -27.04 -1.60 -14.00
N LEU A 78 -27.15 -0.47 -13.28
CA LEU A 78 -26.21 -0.09 -12.23
C LEU A 78 -26.83 -0.28 -10.85
N TRP A 79 -26.17 -1.08 -10.02
CA TRP A 79 -26.42 -1.14 -8.58
C TRP A 79 -25.42 -0.28 -7.83
N ILE A 80 -25.87 0.42 -6.79
CA ILE A 80 -25.04 1.26 -5.93
C ILE A 80 -25.46 1.04 -4.48
N GLY A 81 -24.50 0.76 -3.61
CA GLY A 81 -24.74 0.49 -2.20
C GLY A 81 -23.45 0.35 -1.40
N PRO A 82 -23.53 -0.13 -0.15
CA PRO A 82 -22.35 -0.28 0.70
C PRO A 82 -21.40 -1.36 0.16
N GLU A 83 -20.10 -1.12 0.31
CA GLU A 83 -19.04 -2.07 -0.03
C GLU A 83 -19.26 -3.44 0.65
N GLY A 84 -19.04 -4.52 -0.11
CA GLY A 84 -19.18 -5.91 0.34
C GLY A 84 -20.62 -6.44 0.36
N ARG A 85 -21.59 -5.66 -0.11
CA ARG A 85 -22.99 -6.08 -0.28
C ARG A 85 -23.46 -6.09 -1.73
N GLU A 86 -22.53 -6.14 -2.67
CA GLU A 86 -22.80 -6.12 -4.10
C GLU A 86 -23.66 -7.34 -4.48
N PRO A 87 -24.85 -7.16 -5.06
CA PRO A 87 -25.65 -8.27 -5.56
C PRO A 87 -25.02 -8.88 -6.81
N ALA A 88 -25.45 -10.09 -7.16
CA ALA A 88 -25.21 -10.63 -8.48
C ALA A 88 -25.93 -9.81 -9.57
N CYS A 89 -25.41 -9.84 -10.79
CA CYS A 89 -26.08 -9.23 -11.93
C CYS A 89 -27.46 -9.87 -12.19
N PRO A 90 -28.47 -9.08 -12.61
CA PRO A 90 -29.81 -9.58 -12.88
C PRO A 90 -29.81 -10.50 -14.11
N LYS A 91 -30.85 -11.34 -14.27
CA LYS A 91 -30.89 -12.33 -15.36
C LYS A 91 -30.97 -11.68 -16.74
N GLU A 92 -31.59 -10.51 -16.79
CA GLU A 92 -31.81 -9.72 -17.99
C GLU A 92 -30.55 -8.98 -18.44
N ALA A 93 -29.58 -8.80 -17.54
CA ALA A 93 -28.26 -8.25 -17.80
C ALA A 93 -27.20 -9.07 -17.05
N PRO A 94 -26.89 -10.31 -17.48
CA PRO A 94 -26.12 -11.24 -16.66
C PRO A 94 -24.61 -10.93 -16.62
N LYS A 95 -24.11 -10.10 -17.54
CA LYS A 95 -22.69 -9.80 -17.69
C LYS A 95 -22.29 -8.61 -16.83
N ALA A 96 -21.46 -8.82 -15.81
CA ALA A 96 -20.82 -7.71 -15.09
C ALA A 96 -19.79 -7.03 -15.99
N VAL A 97 -20.00 -5.74 -16.28
CA VAL A 97 -19.12 -4.93 -17.16
C VAL A 97 -18.33 -3.88 -16.38
N PHE A 98 -18.67 -3.64 -15.11
CA PHE A 98 -17.92 -2.75 -14.24
C PHE A 98 -18.12 -3.12 -12.77
N ASN A 99 -17.05 -3.01 -11.98
CA ASN A 99 -17.10 -2.92 -10.53
C ASN A 99 -16.17 -1.78 -10.12
N GLY A 100 -16.64 -0.91 -9.24
CA GLY A 100 -15.84 0.20 -8.75
C GLY A 100 -16.44 0.81 -7.50
N TYR A 101 -15.78 1.84 -7.00
CA TYR A 101 -16.02 2.36 -5.67
C TYR A 101 -16.06 3.88 -5.64
N ALA A 102 -16.71 4.45 -4.62
CA ALA A 102 -16.78 5.89 -4.40
C ALA A 102 -16.72 6.23 -2.90
N GLY A 103 -16.42 7.50 -2.60
CA GLY A 103 -16.30 8.00 -1.23
C GLY A 103 -15.08 7.45 -0.49
N LEU A 104 -13.90 7.52 -1.12
CA LEU A 104 -12.64 7.08 -0.51
C LEU A 104 -12.36 7.82 0.81
N THR A 105 -12.12 7.06 1.87
CA THR A 105 -11.57 7.54 3.13
C THR A 105 -10.25 6.83 3.41
N ALA A 106 -9.15 7.59 3.35
CA ALA A 106 -7.81 7.06 3.51
C ALA A 106 -6.97 7.98 4.42
N PRO A 107 -7.03 7.80 5.75
CA PRO A 107 -6.25 8.60 6.69
C PRO A 107 -4.74 8.49 6.41
N ASN A 108 -4.03 9.61 6.48
CA ASN A 108 -2.59 9.66 6.26
C ASN A 108 -1.86 9.95 7.58
N THR A 109 -1.95 9.01 8.52
CA THR A 109 -1.39 9.14 9.87
C THR A 109 -0.59 7.91 10.24
N CYS A 110 0.65 8.11 10.68
CA CYS A 110 1.52 7.06 11.17
C CYS A 110 1.43 6.94 12.70
N ALA A 111 1.75 5.76 13.22
CA ALA A 111 1.91 5.57 14.67
C ALA A 111 3.12 6.40 15.16
N PRO A 112 3.05 7.01 16.35
CA PRO A 112 4.18 7.74 16.90
C PRO A 112 5.35 6.79 17.19
N CYS A 113 6.56 7.20 16.81
CA CYS A 113 7.78 6.51 17.21
C CYS A 113 7.99 6.62 18.73
N GLN A 114 8.50 5.56 19.35
CA GLN A 114 8.84 5.54 20.78
C GLN A 114 10.19 4.86 21.01
N CYS A 115 10.98 5.42 21.92
CA CYS A 115 12.26 4.88 22.34
C CYS A 115 12.16 4.38 23.78
N SER A 116 12.93 3.35 24.12
CA SER A 116 13.07 2.90 25.50
C SER A 116 13.70 3.98 26.36
N GLU A 117 13.38 3.96 27.66
CA GLU A 117 13.94 4.92 28.60
C GLU A 117 15.48 4.78 28.66
N PRO A 118 16.22 5.91 28.66
CA PRO A 118 17.67 5.87 28.76
C PRO A 118 18.08 5.46 30.18
N SER A 119 19.22 4.79 30.30
CA SER A 119 19.79 4.36 31.60
C SER A 119 21.31 4.55 31.66
N CYS A 120 21.83 4.79 32.86
CA CYS A 120 23.26 4.84 33.11
C CYS A 120 23.80 3.40 33.28
N VAL A 121 25.00 3.12 32.78
CA VAL A 121 25.62 1.79 32.86
C VAL A 121 26.94 1.87 33.63
N LEU A 122 27.06 1.08 34.69
CA LEU A 122 28.27 1.03 35.50
C LEU A 122 29.47 0.49 34.69
N PRO A 123 30.69 0.99 34.97
CA PRO A 123 31.88 0.63 34.21
C PRO A 123 32.41 -0.75 34.59
N SER A 124 33.17 -1.35 33.68
CA SER A 124 34.02 -2.51 33.97
C SER A 124 35.34 -2.09 34.64
N VAL A 125 35.96 -3.04 35.33
CA VAL A 125 37.26 -2.85 36.00
C VAL A 125 38.24 -3.91 35.50
N SER A 126 39.44 -3.50 35.09
CA SER A 126 40.47 -4.43 34.62
C SER A 126 41.81 -4.17 35.30
N ALA A 127 42.58 -5.24 35.50
CA ALA A 127 43.92 -5.20 36.06
C ALA A 127 44.95 -5.43 34.95
N THR A 128 46.02 -4.66 34.93
CA THR A 128 47.07 -4.75 33.91
C THR A 128 48.46 -4.98 34.51
N ALA A 129 49.30 -5.69 33.78
CA ALA A 129 50.65 -6.04 34.25
C ALA A 129 51.61 -4.84 34.34
N GLY A 130 51.35 -3.75 33.61
CA GLY A 130 52.20 -2.55 33.59
C GLY A 130 51.66 -1.39 34.42
N ASP A 131 52.52 -0.41 34.65
CA ASP A 131 52.15 0.86 35.30
C ASP A 131 51.30 1.72 34.36
N ALA A 132 50.57 2.69 34.93
CA ALA A 132 49.69 3.61 34.23
C ALA A 132 48.69 2.93 33.29
N CYS A 133 48.19 1.75 33.69
CA CYS A 133 47.27 0.93 32.92
C CYS A 133 47.81 0.54 31.53
N ALA A 134 49.14 0.48 31.39
CA ALA A 134 49.81 0.01 30.20
C ALA A 134 50.05 -1.50 30.23
N GLY A 135 50.22 -2.10 29.05
CA GLY A 135 50.54 -3.52 28.92
C GLY A 135 49.31 -4.42 28.81
N SER A 136 49.49 -5.71 29.09
CA SER A 136 48.43 -6.72 28.94
C SER A 136 47.49 -6.74 30.14
N VAL A 137 46.20 -6.86 29.85
CA VAL A 137 45.17 -7.17 30.86
C VAL A 137 45.41 -8.58 31.39
N VAL A 138 45.56 -8.71 32.71
CA VAL A 138 45.77 -9.99 33.41
C VAL A 138 44.52 -10.51 34.09
N GLY A 139 43.52 -9.64 34.28
CA GLY A 139 42.18 -10.01 34.72
C GLY A 139 41.22 -8.83 34.55
N ALA A 140 39.94 -9.14 34.39
CA ALA A 140 38.88 -8.14 34.30
C ALA A 140 37.65 -8.63 35.06
N VAL A 141 36.94 -7.68 35.65
CA VAL A 141 35.60 -7.87 36.20
C VAL A 141 34.63 -7.18 35.27
N GLU A 142 33.88 -7.98 34.53
CA GLU A 142 32.82 -7.53 33.63
C GLU A 142 31.48 -7.62 34.39
N PRO A 143 30.85 -6.48 34.72
CA PRO A 143 29.56 -6.51 35.38
C PRO A 143 28.49 -7.18 34.50
N PRO A 144 27.56 -7.95 35.08
CA PRO A 144 26.42 -8.44 34.33
C PRO A 144 25.55 -7.27 33.81
N PRO A 145 24.81 -7.46 32.71
CA PRO A 145 23.77 -6.52 32.31
C PRO A 145 22.82 -6.33 33.50
N SER A 146 22.49 -5.09 33.88
CA SER A 146 21.72 -4.70 35.09
C SER A 146 22.43 -4.79 36.45
N TRP A 147 23.77 -4.77 36.48
CA TRP A 147 24.46 -4.58 37.75
C TRP A 147 24.21 -3.18 38.32
N GLU A 148 23.69 -3.12 39.55
CA GLU A 148 23.37 -1.89 40.28
C GLU A 148 24.47 -1.49 41.30
N GLY A 149 25.67 -2.05 41.16
CA GLY A 149 26.84 -1.67 41.97
C GLY A 149 27.08 -2.49 43.25
N GLY A 150 26.24 -3.50 43.52
CA GLY A 150 26.47 -4.46 44.62
C GLY A 150 27.83 -5.17 44.53
N CYS A 151 28.30 -5.81 45.60
CA CYS A 151 29.58 -6.50 45.56
C CYS A 151 29.63 -7.58 44.48
N LEU A 152 30.64 -7.52 43.61
CA LEU A 152 30.86 -8.47 42.54
C LEU A 152 32.25 -9.10 42.72
N GLU A 153 32.27 -10.42 42.88
CA GLU A 153 33.51 -11.19 42.95
C GLU A 153 34.22 -11.13 41.58
N GLY A 154 35.52 -10.82 41.62
CA GLY A 154 36.39 -10.73 40.46
C GLY A 154 37.25 -11.96 40.26
N PRO A 155 38.12 -11.97 39.22
CA PRO A 155 39.11 -13.03 39.10
C PRO A 155 40.06 -12.95 40.29
N SER A 156 40.31 -14.08 40.96
CA SER A 156 41.29 -14.16 42.05
C SER A 156 42.69 -13.95 41.48
N LEU A 157 43.16 -12.70 41.49
CA LEU A 157 44.52 -12.36 41.07
C LEU A 157 45.43 -12.29 42.29
N GLU A 158 46.51 -13.07 42.25
CA GLU A 158 47.49 -13.13 43.34
C GLU A 158 48.31 -11.83 43.45
N PRO A 159 48.85 -11.54 44.65
CA PRO A 159 49.73 -10.40 44.85
C PRO A 159 50.89 -10.33 43.85
N GLY A 160 51.01 -9.18 43.17
CA GLY A 160 52.08 -8.89 42.22
C GLY A 160 51.83 -9.38 40.79
N MET A 161 50.64 -9.90 40.48
CA MET A 161 50.25 -10.23 39.09
C MET A 161 49.94 -9.01 38.22
N PHE A 162 49.61 -7.87 38.84
CA PHE A 162 49.28 -6.61 38.17
C PHE A 162 49.98 -5.44 38.86
N SER A 163 50.22 -4.38 38.10
CA SER A 163 50.86 -3.14 38.58
C SER A 163 49.91 -1.94 38.55
N SER A 164 48.75 -2.09 37.90
CA SER A 164 47.71 -1.05 37.88
C SER A 164 46.32 -1.62 37.63
N VAL A 165 45.30 -0.85 38.04
CA VAL A 165 43.88 -1.15 37.85
C VAL A 165 43.22 -0.01 37.07
N GLN A 166 42.59 -0.36 35.96
CA GLN A 166 41.82 0.53 35.11
C GLN A 166 40.33 0.42 35.45
N ILE A 167 39.68 1.57 35.57
CA ILE A 167 38.22 1.69 35.68
C ILE A 167 37.75 2.29 34.37
N GLY A 168 36.83 1.60 33.70
CA GLY A 168 36.18 2.11 32.50
C GLY A 168 35.44 3.41 32.75
N ALA A 169 35.10 4.12 31.68
CA ALA A 169 34.13 5.21 31.78
C ALA A 169 32.73 4.64 32.03
N VAL A 170 31.88 5.41 32.69
CA VAL A 170 30.46 5.12 32.78
C VAL A 170 29.87 5.16 31.36
N GLY A 171 28.97 4.23 31.06
CA GLY A 171 28.24 4.18 29.79
C GLY A 171 26.82 4.69 29.92
N THR A 172 26.14 4.77 28.77
CA THR A 172 24.69 4.96 28.68
C THR A 172 24.10 3.83 27.84
N ALA A 173 22.93 3.34 28.23
CA ALA A 173 22.13 2.37 27.48
C ALA A 173 20.69 2.88 27.34
N GLY A 174 19.83 2.07 26.71
CA GLY A 174 18.48 2.48 26.33
C GLY A 174 18.48 3.29 25.04
N CYS A 175 17.38 4.02 24.81
CA CYS A 175 17.09 4.65 23.52
C CYS A 175 17.05 3.65 22.35
N GLU A 176 16.58 2.45 22.61
CA GLU A 176 16.30 1.46 21.58
C GLU A 176 14.85 1.64 21.13
N LEU A 177 14.54 1.31 19.87
CA LEU A 177 13.16 1.35 19.40
C LEU A 177 12.31 0.39 20.23
N VAL A 178 11.20 0.89 20.77
CA VAL A 178 10.23 0.03 21.46
C VAL A 178 9.51 -0.79 20.40
N GLU A 179 9.76 -2.10 20.40
CA GLU A 179 9.27 -2.98 19.33
C GLU A 179 7.78 -3.33 19.42
N ASP A 180 7.04 -2.83 20.42
CA ASP A 180 5.63 -3.21 20.62
C ASP A 180 4.64 -2.02 20.60
N PRO A 181 3.92 -1.83 19.49
CA PRO A 181 4.22 -2.34 18.17
C PRO A 181 5.18 -1.39 17.45
N LEU A 182 6.28 -1.94 16.91
CA LEU A 182 7.07 -1.30 15.85
C LEU A 182 6.09 -0.63 14.89
N PRO A 183 6.38 0.58 14.38
CA PRO A 183 5.79 1.00 13.14
C PRO A 183 6.37 0.11 12.03
N THR A 184 5.89 -1.14 11.97
CA THR A 184 5.32 -1.59 10.70
C THR A 184 4.54 -0.39 10.16
N PRO A 185 4.73 0.02 8.90
CA PRO A 185 3.88 1.08 8.35
C PRO A 185 2.45 0.66 8.66
N HIS A 186 1.84 1.30 9.67
CA HIS A 186 0.65 0.80 10.35
C HIS A 186 -0.59 1.10 9.49
N PHE A 187 -0.47 1.00 8.17
CA PHE A 187 -1.62 0.81 7.29
C PHE A 187 -2.33 -0.51 7.59
N ALA A 188 -1.68 -1.45 8.31
CA ALA A 188 -2.28 -2.73 8.64
C ALA A 188 -3.37 -2.67 9.73
N TYR A 189 -3.44 -1.61 10.56
CA TYR A 189 -4.44 -1.54 11.64
C TYR A 189 -5.14 -0.18 11.82
N ALA A 190 -4.68 0.91 11.19
CA ALA A 190 -5.45 2.15 11.06
C ALA A 190 -6.16 2.21 9.70
N TRP A 191 -7.05 1.24 9.49
CA TRP A 191 -7.93 1.00 8.35
C TRP A 191 -7.29 1.01 6.93
N PRO A 192 -7.44 -0.07 6.12
CA PRO A 192 -7.19 0.02 4.69
C PRO A 192 -8.06 1.15 4.11
N ALA A 193 -7.64 1.73 2.99
CA ALA A 193 -8.49 2.64 2.22
C ALA A 193 -9.93 2.12 2.19
N GLN A 194 -10.87 2.89 2.73
CA GLN A 194 -12.28 2.49 2.82
C GLN A 194 -13.07 3.20 1.75
N TRP A 195 -13.99 2.48 1.14
CA TRP A 195 -14.94 3.05 0.21
C TRP A 195 -16.31 3.12 0.87
N ALA A 196 -16.94 4.29 0.82
CA ALA A 196 -18.30 4.45 1.33
C ALA A 196 -19.31 3.67 0.49
N GLU A 197 -19.07 3.61 -0.83
CA GLU A 197 -19.98 3.03 -1.81
C GLU A 197 -19.25 2.09 -2.76
N ALA A 198 -19.92 1.02 -3.15
CA ALA A 198 -19.57 0.15 -4.25
C ALA A 198 -20.64 0.24 -5.34
N ALA A 199 -20.21 0.11 -6.58
CA ALA A 199 -21.06 0.07 -7.75
C ALA A 199 -20.76 -1.16 -8.61
N ARG A 200 -21.82 -1.80 -9.09
CA ARG A 200 -21.76 -2.90 -10.05
C ARG A 200 -22.61 -2.55 -11.25
N ALA A 201 -21.98 -2.44 -12.42
CA ALA A 201 -22.71 -2.28 -13.68
C ALA A 201 -22.80 -3.61 -14.42
N CYS A 202 -23.99 -3.92 -14.88
CA CYS A 202 -24.29 -5.12 -15.64
C CYS A 202 -24.88 -4.77 -17.00
N ALA A 203 -24.52 -5.52 -18.03
CA ALA A 203 -25.02 -5.36 -19.39
C ALA A 203 -25.73 -6.63 -19.87
N ALA A 204 -26.68 -6.45 -20.78
CA ALA A 204 -27.26 -7.55 -21.54
C ALA A 204 -26.19 -8.22 -22.42
N GLU A 205 -26.41 -9.49 -22.74
CA GLU A 205 -25.63 -10.15 -23.78
C GLU A 205 -26.05 -9.59 -25.15
N GLU A 206 -25.06 -9.29 -26.00
CA GLU A 206 -25.36 -9.02 -27.41
C GLU A 206 -25.77 -10.35 -28.06
N GLU A 207 -27.05 -10.49 -28.41
CA GLU A 207 -27.46 -11.57 -29.31
C GLU A 207 -26.97 -11.26 -30.73
N GLU A 208 -26.11 -12.12 -31.27
CA GLU A 208 -25.75 -12.09 -32.70
C GLU A 208 -27.04 -12.11 -33.55
N GLY A 209 -27.28 -11.03 -34.30
CA GLY A 209 -28.43 -10.91 -35.20
C GLY A 209 -29.69 -10.27 -34.62
N ALA A 210 -29.66 -9.73 -33.39
CA ALA A 210 -30.75 -8.87 -32.92
C ALA A 210 -30.83 -7.59 -33.79
N PRO A 211 -32.04 -7.15 -34.20
CA PRO A 211 -32.16 -5.92 -34.98
C PRO A 211 -31.64 -4.77 -34.11
N ALA A 212 -30.52 -4.17 -34.55
CA ALA A 212 -30.07 -2.90 -34.03
C ALA A 212 -31.28 -1.96 -34.08
N CYS A 213 -31.67 -1.42 -32.93
CA CYS A 213 -32.57 -0.28 -32.95
C CYS A 213 -31.94 0.77 -33.87
N ALA A 214 -32.70 1.21 -34.87
CA ALA A 214 -32.23 2.15 -35.87
C ALA A 214 -31.65 3.40 -35.18
N GLY A 215 -30.32 3.50 -35.12
CA GLY A 215 -29.59 4.68 -34.65
C GLY A 215 -29.62 4.97 -33.14
N ALA A 216 -30.12 4.08 -32.28
CA ALA A 216 -30.06 4.26 -30.83
C ALA A 216 -29.81 2.91 -30.12
N PRO A 217 -28.95 2.83 -29.09
CA PRO A 217 -28.73 1.59 -28.36
C PRO A 217 -29.94 1.28 -27.49
N CYS A 218 -30.93 0.57 -28.03
CA CYS A 218 -31.97 -0.03 -27.22
C CYS A 218 -31.45 -1.34 -26.63
N VAL A 219 -31.36 -1.41 -25.31
CA VAL A 219 -31.20 -2.71 -24.65
C VAL A 219 -32.60 -3.25 -24.34
N ARG A 220 -33.04 -4.27 -25.09
CA ARG A 220 -34.19 -5.08 -24.67
C ARG A 220 -33.82 -5.82 -23.39
N GLY A 221 -34.70 -5.81 -22.38
CA GLY A 221 -34.50 -6.55 -21.13
C GLY A 221 -34.26 -5.69 -19.88
N ILE A 222 -33.97 -4.40 -20.01
CA ILE A 222 -33.76 -3.50 -18.84
C ILE A 222 -35.05 -2.74 -18.45
N GLU A 223 -36.20 -3.05 -19.07
CA GLU A 223 -37.47 -2.35 -18.79
C GLU A 223 -37.99 -2.57 -17.37
N GLU A 224 -37.72 -3.74 -16.76
CA GLU A 224 -38.08 -4.05 -15.37
C GLU A 224 -36.83 -4.47 -14.58
N LEU A 225 -36.12 -3.49 -14.03
CA LEU A 225 -34.96 -3.76 -13.18
C LEU A 225 -35.37 -4.24 -11.79
N PRO A 226 -34.69 -5.25 -11.22
CA PRO A 226 -34.87 -5.63 -9.83
C PRO A 226 -34.59 -4.46 -8.87
N SER A 227 -35.19 -4.50 -7.66
CA SER A 227 -35.02 -3.42 -6.69
C SER A 227 -33.54 -3.16 -6.38
N GLY A 228 -33.12 -1.90 -6.48
CA GLY A 228 -31.75 -1.47 -6.22
C GLY A 228 -30.88 -1.30 -7.46
N PHE A 229 -31.32 -1.81 -8.62
CA PHE A 229 -30.69 -1.48 -9.91
C PHE A 229 -31.43 -0.29 -10.55
N ARG A 230 -30.67 0.56 -11.23
CA ARG A 230 -31.18 1.66 -12.06
C ARG A 230 -30.55 1.63 -13.44
N ARG A 231 -31.28 2.14 -14.43
CA ARG A 231 -30.78 2.22 -15.81
C ARG A 231 -29.87 3.43 -15.93
N CYS A 232 -28.67 3.21 -16.47
CA CYS A 232 -27.67 4.25 -16.61
C CYS A 232 -26.96 4.17 -17.96
N LEU A 233 -26.53 5.33 -18.43
CA LEU A 233 -25.54 5.49 -19.49
C LEU A 233 -24.15 5.42 -18.86
N ARG A 234 -23.34 4.45 -19.27
CA ARG A 234 -21.92 4.37 -18.97
C ARG A 234 -21.14 5.01 -20.12
N TYR A 235 -20.25 5.94 -19.78
CA TYR A 235 -19.32 6.53 -20.74
C TYR A 235 -18.13 5.59 -21.00
N PRO A 236 -17.43 5.74 -22.14
CA PRO A 236 -16.24 4.96 -22.47
C PRO A 236 -15.21 4.96 -21.34
N GLU A 237 -14.47 3.85 -21.25
CA GLU A 237 -13.29 3.80 -20.39
C GLU A 237 -12.27 4.86 -20.80
N GLY A 238 -11.67 5.55 -19.82
CA GLY A 238 -10.78 6.69 -20.06
C GLY A 238 -11.49 8.03 -20.23
N THR A 239 -12.83 8.09 -20.14
CA THR A 239 -13.54 9.37 -20.02
C THR A 239 -13.19 10.01 -18.67
N GLU A 240 -12.54 11.15 -18.71
CA GLU A 240 -12.17 11.89 -17.49
C GLU A 240 -13.41 12.43 -16.78
N GLU A 241 -13.36 12.53 -15.44
CA GLU A 241 -14.52 12.97 -14.64
C GLU A 241 -15.10 14.32 -15.11
N ASN A 242 -14.22 15.22 -15.56
CA ASN A 242 -14.55 16.59 -15.96
C ASN A 242 -15.06 16.71 -17.41
N GLU A 243 -14.91 15.68 -18.24
CA GLU A 243 -15.40 15.70 -19.63
C GLU A 243 -16.94 15.62 -19.68
N VAL A 244 -17.55 14.94 -18.71
CA VAL A 244 -19.00 14.83 -18.58
C VAL A 244 -19.51 15.87 -17.58
N GLN A 245 -19.67 17.10 -18.08
CA GLN A 245 -20.08 18.24 -17.26
C GLN A 245 -21.57 18.22 -16.88
N ALA A 246 -22.42 17.65 -17.74
CA ALA A 246 -23.86 17.53 -17.49
C ALA A 246 -24.40 16.23 -18.06
N CYS A 247 -25.27 15.57 -17.31
CA CYS A 247 -25.97 14.40 -17.80
C CYS A 247 -27.19 14.79 -18.66
N PRO A 248 -27.58 13.96 -19.65
CA PRO A 248 -28.78 14.17 -20.43
C PRO A 248 -30.04 14.24 -19.56
N ALA A 249 -31.07 14.97 -20.01
CA ALA A 249 -32.31 15.15 -19.25
C ALA A 249 -33.03 13.84 -18.89
N ALA A 250 -32.91 12.81 -19.74
CA ALA A 250 -33.45 11.47 -19.49
C ALA A 250 -32.68 10.70 -18.39
N PHE A 251 -31.42 11.06 -18.13
CA PHE A 251 -30.53 10.39 -17.17
C PHE A 251 -29.89 11.42 -16.22
N PRO A 252 -30.68 12.18 -15.44
CA PRO A 252 -30.19 13.39 -14.76
C PRO A 252 -29.19 13.10 -13.62
N GLU A 253 -29.15 11.89 -13.07
CA GLU A 253 -28.33 11.55 -11.90
C GLU A 253 -26.90 11.18 -12.30
N ARG A 254 -25.93 12.06 -12.03
CA ARG A 254 -24.51 11.81 -12.31
C ARG A 254 -23.85 11.06 -11.16
N HIS A 255 -23.14 9.98 -11.47
CA HIS A 255 -22.30 9.25 -10.54
C HIS A 255 -20.92 8.98 -11.13
N VAL A 256 -19.89 8.94 -10.26
CA VAL A 256 -18.51 8.65 -10.64
C VAL A 256 -18.00 7.57 -9.70
N PHE A 257 -17.46 6.50 -10.27
CA PHE A 257 -16.86 5.40 -9.53
C PHE A 257 -15.48 5.11 -10.09
N TYR A 258 -14.62 4.57 -9.23
CA TYR A 258 -13.22 4.32 -9.53
C TYR A 258 -12.96 2.82 -9.49
N ALA A 259 -12.33 2.28 -10.53
CA ALA A 259 -11.97 0.87 -10.61
C ALA A 259 -10.64 0.56 -9.91
N GLY A 260 -9.83 1.58 -9.65
CA GLY A 260 -8.50 1.44 -9.06
C GLY A 260 -8.24 2.40 -7.90
N LEU A 261 -7.12 2.13 -7.22
CA LEU A 261 -6.58 2.95 -6.14
C LEU A 261 -5.05 3.01 -6.31
N SER A 262 -4.51 4.22 -6.43
CA SER A 262 -3.09 4.46 -6.30
C SER A 262 -2.79 4.83 -4.86
N ASP A 263 -2.16 3.94 -4.11
CA ASP A 263 -1.77 4.17 -2.72
C ASP A 263 -0.25 4.25 -2.63
N THR A 264 0.24 5.47 -2.40
CA THR A 264 1.66 5.78 -2.23
C THR A 264 1.99 6.16 -0.79
N ARG A 265 1.05 5.96 0.14
CA ARG A 265 1.24 6.37 1.52
C ARG A 265 2.35 5.55 2.16
N GLU A 266 3.28 6.25 2.80
CA GLU A 266 4.45 5.66 3.46
C GLU A 266 4.76 6.39 4.76
N CYS A 267 5.29 5.64 5.72
CA CYS A 267 5.78 6.19 6.99
C CYS A 267 7.31 6.23 6.98
N ALA A 268 7.87 7.37 7.37
CA ALA A 268 9.31 7.47 7.61
C ALA A 268 9.73 6.47 8.71
N ALA A 269 10.85 5.77 8.49
CA ALA A 269 11.36 4.79 9.44
C ALA A 269 11.72 5.47 10.77
N CYS A 270 11.28 4.88 11.88
CA CYS A 270 11.64 5.38 13.20
C CYS A 270 13.12 5.14 13.51
N SER A 271 13.72 6.09 14.20
CA SER A 271 15.07 5.97 14.74
C SER A 271 15.18 6.70 16.07
N CYS A 272 16.00 6.14 16.96
CA CYS A 272 16.30 6.68 18.27
C CYS A 272 17.77 7.07 18.31
N ALA A 273 18.06 8.34 18.62
CA ALA A 273 19.43 8.77 18.87
C ALA A 273 19.86 8.35 20.29
N PRO A 274 21.18 8.15 20.52
CA PRO A 274 21.71 7.96 21.87
C PRO A 274 21.29 9.09 22.83
N PRO A 275 21.25 8.82 24.14
CA PRO A 275 20.83 9.82 25.12
C PRO A 275 21.70 11.08 25.05
N VAL A 276 21.07 12.25 25.11
CA VAL A 276 21.74 13.56 25.19
C VAL A 276 21.53 14.19 26.57
N ASP A 277 22.47 15.07 26.95
CA ASP A 277 22.45 15.85 28.20
C ASP A 277 22.42 15.00 29.49
N GLY A 278 22.85 13.74 29.42
CA GLY A 278 22.97 12.88 30.58
C GLY A 278 24.19 13.20 31.46
N ILE A 279 24.03 13.03 32.77
CA ILE A 279 25.07 13.10 33.79
C ILE A 279 25.05 11.77 34.56
N CYS A 280 25.95 10.86 34.19
CA CYS A 280 26.17 9.62 34.92
C CYS A 280 27.56 9.64 35.58
N ILE A 281 27.61 9.53 36.91
CA ILE A 281 28.84 9.51 37.71
C ILE A 281 28.74 8.38 38.73
N ALA A 282 29.71 7.46 38.71
CA ALA A 282 29.80 6.35 39.65
C ALA A 282 31.03 6.49 40.55
N ALA A 283 30.89 6.06 41.80
CA ALA A 283 31.98 5.78 42.71
C ALA A 283 32.28 4.28 42.67
N VAL A 284 33.48 3.90 42.24
CA VAL A 284 33.91 2.50 42.14
C VAL A 284 34.94 2.20 43.22
N SER A 285 34.89 1.00 43.79
CA SER A 285 35.86 0.50 44.78
C SER A 285 36.34 -0.88 44.38
N ALA A 286 37.61 -1.19 44.68
CA ALA A 286 38.20 -2.49 44.43
C ALA A 286 38.87 -3.05 45.69
N PHE A 287 38.71 -4.35 45.91
CA PHE A 287 39.07 -5.03 47.14
C PHE A 287 39.94 -6.25 46.87
N GLN A 288 40.78 -6.59 47.85
CA GLN A 288 41.64 -7.77 47.80
C GLN A 288 40.89 -9.07 48.12
N ASP A 289 39.80 -8.96 48.90
CA ASP A 289 38.94 -10.08 49.26
C ASP A 289 37.77 -10.23 48.28
N ALA A 290 37.10 -11.39 48.28
CA ALA A 290 35.95 -11.68 47.43
C ALA A 290 34.62 -11.06 47.93
N SER A 291 34.61 -10.45 49.12
CA SER A 291 33.40 -10.02 49.83
C SER A 291 33.22 -8.50 49.93
N CYS A 292 34.04 -7.73 49.21
CA CYS A 292 34.10 -6.27 49.33
C CYS A 292 34.27 -5.78 50.78
N GLY A 293 34.91 -6.59 51.63
CA GLY A 293 35.01 -6.37 53.08
C GLY A 293 36.07 -5.34 53.46
N GLY A 294 37.06 -5.11 52.59
CA GLY A 294 38.09 -4.08 52.80
C GLY A 294 39.19 -4.48 53.77
N ALA A 295 39.31 -5.77 54.09
CA ALA A 295 40.38 -6.32 54.92
C ALA A 295 41.34 -7.17 54.05
N PRO A 296 42.67 -7.04 54.18
CA PRO A 296 43.40 -6.18 55.13
C PRO A 296 43.34 -4.69 54.78
N MET A 297 43.15 -4.33 53.50
CA MET A 297 42.86 -2.97 53.02
C MET A 297 42.30 -3.03 51.58
N PRO A 298 41.43 -2.10 51.16
CA PRO A 298 41.02 -1.96 49.77
C PRO A 298 42.19 -1.52 48.87
N ILE A 299 42.11 -1.81 47.57
CA ILE A 299 43.07 -1.29 46.57
C ILE A 299 42.84 0.21 46.41
N PHE A 300 41.58 0.60 46.19
CA PHE A 300 41.10 1.98 46.23
C PHE A 300 39.62 2.00 46.64
N GLN A 301 39.14 3.17 47.07
CA GLN A 301 37.74 3.37 47.44
C GLN A 301 37.19 4.64 46.81
N ASN A 302 35.93 4.57 46.40
CA ASN A 302 35.15 5.70 45.90
C ASN A 302 35.84 6.49 44.77
N ALA A 303 36.50 5.77 43.87
CA ALA A 303 37.05 6.35 42.66
C ALA A 303 35.90 6.86 41.78
N ALA A 304 35.79 8.18 41.63
CA ALA A 304 34.77 8.80 40.80
C ALA A 304 35.12 8.66 39.32
N VAL A 305 34.20 8.10 38.53
CA VAL A 305 34.28 7.99 37.08
C VAL A 305 32.96 8.46 36.49
N GLY A 306 33.05 9.16 35.35
CA GLY A 306 31.88 9.70 34.66
C GLY A 306 31.84 9.28 33.20
N LEU A 307 30.88 9.84 32.47
CA LEU A 307 30.81 9.70 31.01
C LEU A 307 32.15 10.13 30.38
N ASN A 308 32.74 9.26 29.57
CA ASN A 308 34.03 9.47 28.89
C ASN A 308 35.23 9.79 29.79
N SER A 309 35.12 9.54 31.10
CA SER A 309 36.15 9.87 32.09
C SER A 309 36.60 8.62 32.84
N PRO A 310 37.39 7.73 32.19
CA PRO A 310 37.95 6.56 32.85
C PRO A 310 39.01 6.96 33.87
N ALA A 311 39.33 6.04 34.80
CA ALA A 311 40.36 6.24 35.80
C ALA A 311 41.39 5.11 35.77
N CYS A 312 42.61 5.41 36.23
CA CYS A 312 43.69 4.45 36.35
C CYS A 312 44.38 4.62 37.71
N TYR A 313 44.67 3.50 38.37
CA TYR A 313 45.30 3.46 39.69
C TYR A 313 46.49 2.50 39.67
N ASP A 314 47.68 3.03 39.91
CA ASP A 314 48.89 2.21 40.08
C ASP A 314 48.95 1.60 41.48
N THR A 315 49.42 0.36 41.56
CA THR A 315 49.63 -0.32 42.84
C THR A 315 51.08 -0.14 43.28
N SER A 316 51.29 0.56 44.41
CA SER A 316 52.64 0.75 44.98
C SER A 316 53.15 -0.48 45.74
N MET A 317 52.32 -1.51 45.90
CA MET A 317 52.59 -2.74 46.65
C MET A 317 51.96 -3.93 45.91
N PRO A 318 52.48 -5.15 46.11
CA PRO A 318 51.87 -6.35 45.55
C PRO A 318 50.54 -6.61 46.27
N LEU A 319 49.43 -6.24 45.63
CA LEU A 319 48.05 -6.41 46.12
C LEU A 319 47.35 -7.52 45.31
N ALA A 320 46.38 -8.18 45.93
CA ALA A 320 45.45 -9.07 45.23
C ALA A 320 44.24 -8.27 44.70
N LEU A 321 43.56 -8.77 43.66
CA LEU A 321 42.24 -8.29 43.25
C LEU A 321 41.26 -9.44 43.45
N GLY A 322 40.21 -9.23 44.25
CA GLY A 322 39.23 -10.24 44.62
C GLY A 322 37.78 -9.83 44.37
N SER A 323 37.45 -8.54 44.47
CA SER A 323 36.10 -8.06 44.19
C SER A 323 36.06 -6.56 43.86
N ILE A 324 34.94 -6.12 43.30
CA ILE A 324 34.62 -4.71 43.06
C ILE A 324 33.23 -4.38 43.60
N SER A 325 33.01 -3.12 43.90
CA SER A 325 31.68 -2.55 44.12
C SER A 325 31.58 -1.18 43.47
N ALA A 326 30.36 -0.73 43.22
CA ALA A 326 30.11 0.61 42.73
C ALA A 326 28.85 1.21 43.35
N ALA A 327 28.72 2.52 43.28
CA ALA A 327 27.51 3.23 43.66
C ALA A 327 27.38 4.49 42.81
N TRP A 328 26.16 4.87 42.45
CA TRP A 328 25.92 6.12 41.74
C TRP A 328 26.16 7.32 42.66
N LEU A 329 26.95 8.28 42.18
CA LEU A 329 27.06 9.63 42.73
C LEU A 329 26.08 10.58 42.03
N ALA A 330 25.82 10.34 40.73
CA ALA A 330 24.79 10.98 39.94
C ALA A 330 24.28 9.99 38.88
N GLU A 331 22.97 9.88 38.72
CA GLU A 331 22.31 8.96 37.80
C GLU A 331 21.21 9.70 37.03
N GLU A 332 21.63 10.52 36.08
CA GLU A 332 20.74 11.29 35.20
C GLU A 332 21.04 10.86 33.76
N PRO A 333 20.39 9.79 33.23
CA PRO A 333 20.76 9.22 31.93
C PRO A 333 20.43 10.10 30.71
N GLY A 334 19.73 11.23 30.92
CA GLY A 334 19.38 12.18 29.87
C GLY A 334 18.07 11.83 29.16
N SER A 335 17.96 12.20 27.90
CA SER A 335 16.77 11.93 27.08
C SER A 335 17.13 11.45 25.68
N CYS A 336 16.27 10.58 25.12
CA CYS A 336 16.40 10.10 23.75
C CYS A 336 15.72 11.06 22.78
N VAL A 337 16.38 11.37 21.66
CA VAL A 337 15.72 12.07 20.56
C VAL A 337 15.11 11.05 19.63
N VAL A 338 13.79 11.09 19.52
CA VAL A 338 13.01 10.27 18.59
C VAL A 338 12.92 10.98 17.24
N THR A 339 13.13 10.24 16.15
CA THR A 339 12.97 10.74 14.77
C THR A 339 12.20 9.71 13.93
N GLY A 340 11.56 10.16 12.84
CA GLY A 340 10.74 9.31 11.98
C GLY A 340 9.25 9.36 12.32
N GLY A 341 8.47 8.48 11.69
CA GLY A 341 7.02 8.42 11.90
C GLY A 341 6.25 9.53 11.19
N GLU A 342 6.89 10.34 10.36
CA GLU A 342 6.21 11.27 9.48
C GLU A 342 5.50 10.51 8.36
N ALA A 343 4.23 10.86 8.14
CA ALA A 343 3.45 10.33 7.03
C ALA A 343 3.79 11.07 5.73
N SER A 344 3.87 10.33 4.64
CA SER A 344 4.14 10.83 3.30
C SER A 344 3.28 10.10 2.28
N GLY A 345 3.21 10.62 1.05
CA GLY A 345 2.37 10.06 -0.01
C GLY A 345 0.88 10.32 0.19
N GLU A 346 0.07 9.71 -0.67
CA GLU A 346 -1.38 9.88 -0.71
C GLU A 346 -2.05 8.62 -1.29
N ALA A 347 -3.33 8.43 -0.96
CA ALA A 347 -4.19 7.44 -1.58
C ALA A 347 -5.21 8.16 -2.47
N VAL A 348 -5.12 7.93 -3.78
CA VAL A 348 -5.92 8.62 -4.79
C VAL A 348 -6.71 7.59 -5.61
N PRO A 349 -8.04 7.78 -5.78
CA PRO A 349 -8.83 6.96 -6.69
C PRO A 349 -8.30 7.03 -8.13
N THR A 350 -8.24 5.90 -8.83
CA THR A 350 -7.83 5.84 -10.25
C THR A 350 -8.90 5.18 -11.12
N ASP A 351 -8.77 5.36 -12.43
CA ASP A 351 -9.61 4.72 -13.44
C ASP A 351 -11.10 5.12 -13.27
N PRO A 352 -11.42 6.42 -13.40
CA PRO A 352 -12.78 6.90 -13.25
C PRO A 352 -13.70 6.31 -14.33
N SER A 353 -14.92 6.00 -13.94
CA SER A 353 -16.03 5.67 -14.83
C SER A 353 -17.21 6.54 -14.48
N VAL A 354 -17.67 7.32 -15.45
CA VAL A 354 -18.81 8.23 -15.29
C VAL A 354 -20.10 7.52 -15.73
N PHE A 355 -21.12 7.64 -14.90
CA PHE A 355 -22.46 7.13 -15.14
C PHE A 355 -23.48 8.27 -15.06
N CYS A 356 -24.40 8.31 -16.01
CA CYS A 356 -25.59 9.14 -15.95
C CYS A 356 -26.81 8.23 -15.84
N CYS A 357 -27.60 8.36 -14.78
CA CYS A 357 -28.65 7.43 -14.43
C CYS A 357 -30.03 8.07 -14.43
N GLU A 358 -31.05 7.25 -14.68
CA GLU A 358 -32.43 7.61 -14.37
C GLU A 358 -32.60 7.82 -12.86
N ALA A 359 -33.50 8.73 -12.49
CA ALA A 359 -33.86 8.92 -11.09
C ALA A 359 -34.42 7.60 -10.54
N LEU A 360 -33.91 7.18 -9.38
CA LEU A 360 -34.35 5.94 -8.76
C LEU A 360 -35.79 6.11 -8.23
N VAL A 361 -36.75 5.44 -8.87
CA VAL A 361 -38.14 5.48 -8.44
C VAL A 361 -38.28 4.59 -7.21
N ILE A 362 -38.23 5.20 -6.02
CA ILE A 362 -38.55 4.51 -4.77
C ILE A 362 -40.08 4.37 -4.73
N PRO A 363 -40.66 3.15 -4.76
CA PRO A 363 -42.10 3.00 -4.60
C PRO A 363 -42.51 3.57 -3.25
N ALA A 364 -43.51 4.47 -3.25
CA ALA A 364 -44.05 5.04 -2.03
C ALA A 364 -44.60 3.93 -1.13
N GLU A 365 -44.19 3.93 0.13
CA GLU A 365 -44.61 2.98 1.18
C GLU A 365 -46.07 3.16 1.58
#